data_AF-A0A6I9YC45-F1
#
_entry.id   AF-A0A6I9YC45-F1
#
_cell.length_a   1.000
_cell.length_b   1.000
_cell.length_c   1.000
_cell.angle_alpha   90.00
_cell.angle_beta   90.00
_cell.angle_gamma   90.00
#
_symmetry.space_group_name_H-M   'P 1'
#
loop_
_entity.id
_entity.type
_entity.pdbx_description
1 polymer ?
#
loop_
_entity_poly.entity_id
_entity_poly.type
_entity_poly.pdbx_seq_one_letter_code
_entity_poly.pdbx_strand_id
1 'polypeptide(L)'
;MANRVKCVTGDTPCHFEDAPGLRTENNAKPHLYNLIKKKSTRHLRIAPPSSWSSAEAYGGIAREWDPSVGNQWINYISFCGLRNYAELEGKLITELIYVHSKLLIADDNTVIIGSANINDRSMLGKRDSEVAVIVEDTDMIPSVMDGEDLKVGRFAQSLRLQCFRYHS
;
A
#
# COMPACT_ATOMS: atom_id res chain seq x y z
N MET A 1 7.16 -5.58 22.78
CA MET A 1 7.98 -4.42 22.37
C MET A 1 7.05 -3.41 21.69
N ALA A 2 7.38 -2.12 21.67
CA ALA A 2 6.55 -1.09 21.06
C ALA A 2 6.95 -0.83 19.60
N ASN A 3 5.98 -0.61 18.71
CA ASN A 3 6.22 -0.26 17.32
C ASN A 3 6.91 1.10 17.20
N ARG A 4 7.67 1.31 16.12
CA ARG A 4 8.21 2.63 15.79
C ARG A 4 7.11 3.44 15.13
N VAL A 5 6.84 4.63 15.67
CA VAL A 5 5.76 5.49 15.22
C VAL A 5 6.34 6.87 14.92
N LYS A 6 6.20 7.32 13.67
CA LYS A 6 6.64 8.65 13.23
C LYS A 6 5.44 9.46 12.76
N CYS A 7 5.22 10.62 13.36
CA CYS A 7 4.26 11.60 12.86
C CYS A 7 4.90 12.45 11.76
N VAL A 8 4.15 12.74 10.71
CA VAL A 8 4.55 13.59 9.59
C VAL A 8 3.44 14.60 9.30
N THR A 9 3.82 15.86 9.13
CA THR A 9 2.93 16.94 8.69
C THR A 9 3.44 17.53 7.37
N GLY A 10 2.52 18.10 6.58
CA GLY A 10 2.81 18.64 5.24
C GLY A 10 3.89 19.74 5.18
N ASP A 11 4.18 20.40 6.31
CA ASP A 11 5.19 21.46 6.40
C ASP A 11 6.57 20.96 6.83
N THR A 12 6.66 19.71 7.31
CA THR A 12 7.96 19.09 7.61
C THR A 12 8.58 18.61 6.30
N PRO A 13 9.79 19.05 5.94
CA PRO A 13 10.52 18.41 4.86
C PRO A 13 10.60 16.93 5.16
N CYS A 14 10.16 16.10 4.21
CA CYS A 14 10.41 14.66 4.23
C CYS A 14 11.91 14.43 3.96
N HIS A 15 12.77 14.82 4.90
CA HIS A 15 14.11 14.27 4.96
C HIS A 15 13.96 12.80 5.35
N PHE A 16 14.07 11.94 4.34
CA PHE A 16 14.75 10.66 4.53
C PHE A 16 16.18 11.03 4.95
N GLU A 17 16.40 11.27 6.24
CA GLU A 17 17.75 11.12 6.76
C GLU A 17 18.04 9.63 6.66
N ASP A 18 18.94 9.29 5.72
CA ASP A 18 19.59 7.99 5.74
C ASP A 18 20.15 7.80 7.13
N ALA A 19 19.59 6.85 7.88
CA ALA A 19 20.11 6.50 9.18
C ALA A 19 21.63 6.25 9.04
N PRO A 20 22.50 6.87 9.86
CA PRO A 20 23.93 6.72 9.74
C PRO A 20 24.29 5.26 10.00
N GLY A 21 24.60 4.52 8.92
CA GLY A 21 24.87 3.08 8.97
C GLY A 21 24.42 2.26 7.76
N LEU A 22 23.61 2.80 6.84
CA LEU A 22 23.29 2.11 5.59
C LEU A 22 24.39 2.35 4.55
N ARG A 23 25.30 1.37 4.43
CA ARG A 23 26.22 1.28 3.30
C ARG A 23 25.46 1.40 1.98
N THR A 24 25.92 2.28 1.12
CA THR A 24 25.66 2.26 -0.32
C THR A 24 26.30 1.01 -0.92
N GLU A 25 25.65 -0.14 -0.78
CA GLU A 25 25.95 -1.31 -1.59
C GLU A 25 24.77 -1.52 -2.53
N ASN A 26 25.04 -1.30 -3.82
CA ASN A 26 24.21 -1.67 -4.96
C ASN A 26 23.97 -3.18 -5.01
N ASN A 27 23.16 -3.70 -4.09
CA ASN A 27 22.76 -5.10 -4.00
C ASN A 27 21.32 -5.20 -3.48
N ALA A 28 20.36 -4.60 -4.19
CA ALA A 28 18.96 -4.96 -4.03
C ALA A 28 18.77 -6.40 -4.54
N LYS A 29 18.84 -7.38 -3.63
CA LYS A 29 18.53 -8.78 -3.94
C LYS A 29 17.05 -8.87 -4.37
N PRO A 30 16.74 -9.44 -5.56
CA PRO A 30 15.41 -9.43 -6.12
C PRO A 30 14.60 -10.63 -5.63
N HIS A 31 14.32 -10.74 -4.33
CA HIS A 31 13.46 -11.81 -3.81
C HIS A 31 12.75 -11.35 -2.56
N LEU A 32 11.50 -10.92 -2.71
CA LEU A 32 10.41 -11.11 -1.75
C LEU A 32 9.15 -10.49 -2.34
N TYR A 33 8.00 -10.85 -1.77
CA TYR A 33 6.61 -10.37 -1.91
C TYR A 33 5.68 -11.20 -2.83
N ASN A 34 4.58 -11.69 -2.24
CA ASN A 34 3.24 -12.01 -2.82
C ASN A 34 2.44 -12.97 -1.91
N LEU A 35 1.67 -12.53 -0.91
CA LEU A 35 0.51 -13.36 -0.50
C LEU A 35 -0.54 -12.60 0.27
N ILE A 36 -1.75 -12.67 -0.26
CA ILE A 36 -2.96 -12.67 0.55
C ILE A 36 -3.94 -13.67 -0.06
N LYS A 37 -4.42 -14.64 0.73
CA LYS A 37 -5.35 -15.70 0.28
C LYS A 37 -6.79 -15.48 0.76
N LYS A 38 -7.73 -15.71 -0.20
CA LYS A 38 -9.16 -16.14 -0.13
C LYS A 38 -10.17 -15.11 0.43
N LYS A 39 -11.29 -14.73 -0.22
CA LYS A 39 -12.10 -15.27 -1.33
C LYS A 39 -12.32 -14.16 -2.39
N SER A 40 -12.47 -14.53 -3.65
CA SER A 40 -12.72 -13.60 -4.78
C SER A 40 -11.70 -12.46 -4.98
N THR A 41 -10.47 -12.59 -4.46
CA THR A 41 -9.37 -11.67 -4.76
C THR A 41 -8.40 -12.38 -5.71
N ARG A 42 -8.19 -11.84 -6.92
CA ARG A 42 -7.09 -12.28 -7.77
C ARG A 42 -5.79 -12.16 -6.97
N HIS A 43 -4.97 -13.21 -6.97
CA HIS A 43 -3.66 -13.15 -6.33
C HIS A 43 -2.77 -12.30 -7.22
N LEU A 44 -2.51 -11.07 -6.78
CA LEU A 44 -1.56 -10.21 -7.44
C LEU A 44 -0.15 -10.71 -7.16
N ARG A 45 0.70 -10.58 -8.18
CA ARG A 45 2.12 -10.89 -8.17
C ARG A 45 2.93 -9.60 -8.06
N ILE A 46 4.25 -9.72 -8.00
CA ILE A 46 5.15 -8.61 -8.27
C ILE A 46 5.51 -8.63 -9.75
N ALA A 47 5.39 -7.48 -10.38
CA ALA A 47 5.89 -7.29 -11.73
C ALA A 47 7.44 -7.32 -11.73
N PRO A 48 8.09 -8.15 -12.56
CA PRO A 48 9.54 -8.17 -12.64
C PRO A 48 10.09 -6.79 -13.03
N PRO A 49 11.34 -6.44 -12.67
CA PRO A 49 11.91 -5.13 -12.99
C PRO A 49 11.87 -4.79 -14.49
N SER A 50 11.96 -5.80 -15.36
CA SER A 50 11.86 -5.67 -16.81
C SER A 50 10.45 -5.33 -17.32
N SER A 51 9.43 -5.34 -16.46
CA SER A 51 8.06 -4.95 -16.81
C SER A 51 7.83 -3.43 -16.81
N TRP A 52 8.84 -2.65 -16.42
CA TRP A 52 8.72 -1.23 -16.21
C TRP A 52 9.67 -0.46 -17.14
N SER A 53 9.14 0.56 -17.83
CA SER A 53 9.93 1.59 -18.49
C SER A 53 10.11 2.79 -17.57
N SER A 54 11.18 3.56 -17.79
CA SER A 54 11.38 4.84 -17.10
C SER A 54 10.62 5.93 -17.84
N ALA A 55 9.90 6.76 -17.11
CA ALA A 55 9.15 7.89 -17.63
C ALA A 55 9.41 9.13 -16.78
N GLU A 56 9.38 10.32 -17.38
CA GLU A 56 9.42 11.56 -16.60
C GLU A 56 8.06 11.82 -15.95
N ALA A 57 8.03 12.05 -14.63
CA ALA A 57 6.81 12.43 -13.93
C ALA A 57 7.12 13.24 -12.68
N TYR A 58 6.28 14.25 -12.39
CA TYR A 58 6.29 15.10 -11.18
C TYR A 58 7.69 15.34 -10.55
N GLY A 59 8.54 16.07 -11.27
CA GLY A 59 9.85 16.50 -10.74
C GLY A 59 10.92 15.40 -10.66
N GLY A 60 10.70 14.22 -11.26
CA GLY A 60 11.68 13.14 -11.30
C GLY A 60 11.36 12.05 -12.33
N ILE A 61 11.97 10.87 -12.12
CA ILE A 61 11.76 9.67 -12.94
C ILE A 61 10.76 8.75 -12.22
N ALA A 62 9.64 8.47 -12.88
CA ALA A 62 8.69 7.44 -12.50
C ALA A 62 8.90 6.16 -13.31
N ARG A 63 8.27 5.08 -12.85
CA ARG A 63 8.18 3.81 -13.57
C ARG A 63 6.76 3.64 -14.10
N GLU A 64 6.65 3.36 -15.39
CA GLU A 64 5.36 3.06 -16.04
C GLU A 64 5.39 1.63 -16.59
N TRP A 65 4.21 1.05 -16.77
CA TRP A 65 4.09 -0.29 -17.34
C TRP A 65 4.55 -0.29 -18.79
N ASP A 66 5.54 -1.13 -19.13
CA ASP A 66 6.03 -1.23 -20.50
C ASP A 66 4.94 -1.84 -21.41
N PRO A 67 4.44 -1.09 -22.41
CA PRO A 67 3.41 -1.58 -23.32
C PRO A 67 3.81 -2.85 -24.08
N SER A 68 5.11 -3.09 -24.28
CA SER A 68 5.65 -4.27 -24.97
C SER A 68 5.38 -5.58 -24.23
N VAL A 69 5.17 -5.51 -22.91
CA VAL A 69 4.86 -6.66 -22.04
C VAL A 69 3.37 -7.05 -22.13
N GLY A 70 2.56 -6.23 -22.81
CA GLY A 70 1.16 -6.49 -23.09
C GLY A 70 0.27 -6.45 -21.86
N ASN A 71 -0.78 -7.28 -21.83
CA ASN A 71 -1.83 -7.22 -20.82
C ASN A 71 -1.48 -7.91 -19.48
N GLN A 72 -0.22 -8.24 -19.23
CA GLN A 72 0.19 -8.92 -18.00
C GLN A 72 0.06 -8.05 -16.74
N TRP A 73 -0.09 -6.72 -16.89
CA TRP A 73 -0.35 -5.78 -15.80
C TRP A 73 -1.51 -6.20 -14.89
N ILE A 74 -2.50 -6.91 -15.44
CA ILE A 74 -3.66 -7.44 -14.70
C ILE A 74 -3.29 -8.39 -13.56
N ASN A 75 -2.07 -8.95 -13.59
CA ASN A 75 -1.55 -9.80 -12.55
C ASN A 75 -0.90 -9.02 -11.41
N TYR A 76 -0.70 -7.70 -11.52
CA TYR A 76 0.11 -6.92 -10.59
C TYR A 76 -0.65 -5.77 -9.92
N ILE A 77 -1.78 -5.35 -10.50
CA ILE A 77 -2.63 -4.30 -9.93
C ILE A 77 -4.11 -4.64 -10.08
N SER A 78 -4.91 -4.24 -9.09
CA SER A 78 -6.36 -4.33 -9.12
C SER A 78 -6.97 -3.05 -8.57
N PHE A 79 -7.93 -2.50 -9.31
CA PHE A 79 -8.73 -1.36 -8.90
C PHE A 79 -10.12 -1.85 -8.49
N CYS A 80 -10.55 -1.49 -7.29
CA CYS A 80 -11.83 -1.93 -6.73
C CYS A 80 -12.57 -0.75 -6.09
N GLY A 81 -13.90 -0.83 -6.08
CA GLY A 81 -14.78 0.05 -5.32
C GLY A 81 -15.68 -0.76 -4.41
N LEU A 82 -16.34 -0.10 -3.46
CA LEU A 82 -17.24 -0.74 -2.52
C LEU A 82 -18.70 -0.34 -2.81
N ARG A 83 -19.61 -1.30 -2.70
CA ARG A 83 -21.05 -1.11 -2.92
C ARG A 83 -21.81 -2.03 -2.00
N ASN A 84 -22.94 -1.55 -1.48
CA ASN A 84 -23.87 -2.36 -0.70
C ASN A 84 -25.27 -2.31 -1.30
N TYR A 85 -26.15 -3.18 -0.81
CA TYR A 85 -27.56 -3.18 -1.15
C TYR A 85 -28.41 -3.37 0.11
N ALA A 86 -29.66 -2.93 0.05
CA ALA A 86 -30.63 -3.07 1.11
C ALA A 86 -32.04 -3.14 0.52
N GLU A 87 -33.03 -3.47 1.35
CA GLU A 87 -34.44 -3.32 1.00
C GLU A 87 -35.03 -2.10 1.70
N LEU A 88 -35.73 -1.26 0.95
CA LEU A 88 -36.45 -0.10 1.45
C LEU A 88 -37.87 -0.12 0.88
N GLU A 89 -38.87 -0.20 1.77
CA GLU A 89 -40.30 -0.24 1.40
C GLU A 89 -40.64 -1.33 0.35
N GLY A 90 -40.11 -2.53 0.53
CA GLY A 90 -40.34 -3.64 -0.40
C GLY A 90 -39.55 -3.57 -1.71
N LYS A 91 -38.67 -2.58 -1.87
CA LYS A 91 -37.83 -2.40 -3.07
C LYS A 91 -36.35 -2.59 -2.73
N LEU A 92 -35.66 -3.37 -3.54
CA LEU A 92 -34.20 -3.50 -3.46
C LEU A 92 -33.54 -2.23 -3.99
N ILE A 93 -32.66 -1.65 -3.18
CA ILE A 93 -31.83 -0.49 -3.48
C ILE A 93 -30.35 -0.85 -3.38
N THR A 94 -29.49 -0.14 -4.10
CA THR A 94 -28.04 -0.30 -3.99
C THR A 94 -27.33 1.05 -4.00
N GLU A 95 -26.36 1.20 -3.11
CA GLU A 95 -25.59 2.43 -2.97
C GLU A 95 -24.09 2.15 -2.86
N LEU A 96 -23.29 3.10 -3.34
CA LEU A 96 -21.85 3.05 -3.20
C LEU A 96 -21.46 3.26 -1.73
N ILE A 97 -20.50 2.49 -1.25
CA ILE A 97 -19.86 2.78 0.04
C ILE A 97 -18.73 3.77 -0.26
N TYR A 98 -18.80 4.94 0.37
CA TYR A 98 -17.80 5.98 0.19
C TYR A 98 -16.50 5.64 0.92
N VAL A 99 -15.43 5.38 0.16
CA VAL A 99 -14.10 5.11 0.71
C VAL A 99 -13.42 6.44 1.04
N HIS A 100 -13.51 6.86 2.30
CA HIS A 100 -12.85 8.07 2.78
C HIS A 100 -11.45 7.81 3.38
N SER A 101 -11.03 6.55 3.48
CA SER A 101 -9.74 6.17 4.06
C SER A 101 -8.55 6.72 3.27
N LYS A 102 -7.49 7.13 3.97
CA LYS A 102 -6.16 7.38 3.40
C LYS A 102 -5.18 6.48 4.15
N LEU A 103 -5.07 5.26 3.64
CA LEU A 103 -4.39 4.14 4.27
C LEU A 103 -3.48 3.48 3.24
N LEU A 104 -2.23 3.25 3.62
CA LEU A 104 -1.27 2.43 2.88
C LEU A 104 -0.76 1.33 3.82
N ILE A 105 -0.73 0.09 3.35
CA ILE A 105 -0.08 -1.03 4.03
C ILE A 105 0.93 -1.62 3.06
N ALA A 106 2.19 -1.74 3.49
CA ALA A 106 3.27 -2.33 2.72
C ALA A 106 3.86 -3.55 3.47
N ASP A 107 4.07 -4.63 2.72
CA ASP A 107 4.78 -5.86 3.12
C ASP A 107 4.32 -6.52 4.43
N ASP A 108 3.08 -6.23 4.87
CA ASP A 108 2.56 -6.62 6.18
C ASP A 108 3.48 -6.22 7.35
N ASN A 109 4.24 -5.12 7.25
CA ASN A 109 5.09 -4.63 8.36
C ASN A 109 5.11 -3.10 8.51
N THR A 110 4.64 -2.36 7.51
CA THR A 110 4.64 -0.90 7.50
C THR A 110 3.26 -0.38 7.14
N VAL A 111 2.77 0.59 7.90
CA VAL A 111 1.44 1.19 7.70
C VAL A 111 1.56 2.71 7.73
N ILE A 112 0.92 3.38 6.77
CA ILE A 112 0.69 4.83 6.80
C ILE A 112 -0.81 5.08 6.96
N ILE A 113 -1.19 5.85 7.98
CA ILE A 113 -2.57 6.30 8.22
C ILE A 113 -2.54 7.81 8.37
N GLY A 114 -3.43 8.51 7.67
CA GLY A 114 -3.51 9.97 7.80
C GLY A 114 -4.75 10.59 7.17
N SER A 115 -4.70 11.90 7.02
CA SER A 115 -5.72 12.71 6.34
C SER A 115 -5.43 12.94 4.84
N ALA A 116 -4.18 12.73 4.43
CA ALA A 116 -3.66 13.12 3.13
C ALA A 116 -4.13 12.22 1.98
N ASN A 117 -4.85 12.78 1.01
CA ASN A 117 -5.24 12.05 -0.20
C ASN A 117 -4.05 11.87 -1.16
N ILE A 118 -4.10 10.85 -2.03
CA ILE A 118 -3.13 10.72 -3.13
C ILE A 118 -3.50 11.71 -4.24
N ASN A 119 -3.12 12.97 -4.05
CA ASN A 119 -3.25 14.05 -5.04
C ASN A 119 -2.33 15.23 -4.67
N ASP A 120 -2.12 16.13 -5.63
CA ASP A 120 -1.28 17.32 -5.46
C ASP A 120 -1.74 18.27 -4.35
N ARG A 121 -3.04 18.25 -3.99
CA ARG A 121 -3.59 19.13 -2.95
C ARG A 121 -3.07 18.74 -1.57
N SER A 122 -3.04 17.44 -1.28
CA SER A 122 -2.58 16.90 -0.01
C SER A 122 -1.06 16.62 -0.01
N MET A 123 -0.45 16.28 -1.15
CA MET A 123 0.95 15.79 -1.19
C MET A 123 2.01 16.88 -1.38
N LEU A 124 1.68 18.07 -1.91
CA LEU A 124 2.68 19.10 -2.18
C LEU A 124 3.02 19.99 -0.97
N GLY A 125 2.33 19.82 0.17
CA GLY A 125 2.56 20.57 1.42
C GLY A 125 2.17 22.06 1.39
N LYS A 126 2.10 22.68 0.21
CA LYS A 126 1.82 24.12 0.04
C LYS A 126 0.33 24.49 -0.06
N ARG A 127 -0.56 23.51 0.11
CA ARG A 127 -2.01 23.69 -0.11
C ARG A 127 -2.79 23.35 1.15
N ASP A 128 -3.10 22.07 1.36
CA ASP A 128 -3.81 21.63 2.57
C ASP A 128 -2.82 21.21 3.66
N SER A 129 -3.11 21.57 4.91
CA SER A 129 -2.39 21.04 6.07
C SER A 129 -2.84 19.62 6.34
N GLU A 130 -1.93 18.66 6.19
CA GLU A 130 -2.20 17.23 6.37
C GLU A 130 -1.37 16.65 7.51
N VAL A 131 -1.90 15.61 8.15
CA VAL A 131 -1.18 14.82 9.15
C VAL A 131 -1.25 13.34 8.80
N ALA A 132 -0.14 12.64 8.96
CA ALA A 132 -0.08 11.20 8.85
C ALA A 132 0.87 10.61 9.90
N VAL A 133 0.67 9.32 10.19
CA VAL A 133 1.51 8.53 11.06
C VAL A 133 2.01 7.33 10.27
N ILE A 134 3.32 7.10 10.35
CA ILE A 134 3.98 5.91 9.84
C ILE A 134 4.22 4.98 11.02
N VAL A 135 3.71 3.75 10.93
CA VAL A 135 3.92 2.69 11.91
C VAL A 135 4.77 1.61 11.26
N GLU A 136 5.96 1.39 11.81
CA GLU A 136 6.84 0.28 11.47
C GLU A 136 6.78 -0.74 12.61
N ASP A 137 6.30 -1.94 12.32
CA ASP A 137 6.18 -3.00 13.31
C ASP A 137 7.55 -3.46 13.82
N THR A 138 7.66 -3.61 15.14
CA THR A 138 8.82 -4.24 15.78
C THR A 138 8.47 -5.62 16.35
N ASP A 139 7.19 -5.89 16.62
CA ASP A 139 6.70 -7.20 17.03
C ASP A 139 6.34 -8.04 15.80
N MET A 140 7.25 -8.95 15.45
CA MET A 140 7.16 -9.75 14.24
C MET A 140 6.66 -11.16 14.55
N ILE A 141 5.66 -11.62 13.78
CA ILE A 141 5.03 -12.94 13.90
C ILE A 141 5.27 -13.81 12.66
N PRO A 142 5.33 -15.14 12.82
CA PRO A 142 5.39 -16.06 11.68
C PRO A 142 4.15 -15.91 10.80
N SER A 143 4.35 -15.90 9.49
CA SER A 143 3.33 -15.83 8.45
C SER A 143 3.85 -16.50 7.18
N VAL A 144 3.03 -16.53 6.14
CA VAL A 144 3.40 -17.04 4.82
C VAL A 144 3.17 -15.98 3.76
N MET A 145 4.12 -15.80 2.85
CA MET A 145 4.08 -14.90 1.71
C MET A 145 4.70 -15.62 0.50
N ASP A 146 3.96 -15.70 -0.58
CA ASP A 146 4.17 -16.52 -1.78
C ASP A 146 4.41 -18.00 -1.55
N GLY A 147 3.84 -18.55 -0.48
CA GLY A 147 4.11 -19.93 -0.06
C GLY A 147 5.40 -20.10 0.74
N GLU A 148 6.18 -19.03 0.93
CA GLU A 148 7.38 -19.01 1.75
C GLU A 148 7.08 -18.52 3.16
N ASP A 149 7.73 -19.14 4.14
CA ASP A 149 7.67 -18.69 5.53
C ASP A 149 8.42 -17.36 5.70
N LEU A 150 7.75 -16.36 6.25
CA LEU A 150 8.34 -15.07 6.59
C LEU A 150 7.86 -14.59 7.95
N LYS A 151 8.49 -13.51 8.39
CA LYS A 151 8.02 -12.73 9.53
C LYS A 151 7.31 -11.47 9.04
N VAL A 152 6.14 -11.21 9.59
CA VAL A 152 5.35 -10.00 9.32
C VAL A 152 5.08 -9.25 10.62
N GLY A 153 4.78 -7.97 10.51
CA GLY A 153 4.37 -7.14 11.63
C GLY A 153 2.99 -7.52 12.14
N ARG A 154 2.85 -7.64 13.47
CA ARG A 154 1.56 -7.98 14.08
C ARG A 154 0.49 -6.94 13.76
N PHE A 155 0.82 -5.65 13.84
CA PHE A 155 -0.15 -4.59 13.60
C PHE A 155 -0.57 -4.55 12.13
N ALA A 156 0.40 -4.43 11.22
CA ALA A 156 0.15 -4.33 9.78
C ALA A 156 -0.64 -5.53 9.23
N GLN A 157 -0.22 -6.76 9.57
CA GLN A 157 -0.93 -7.97 9.15
C GLN A 157 -2.37 -8.00 9.70
N SER A 158 -2.56 -7.67 10.98
CA SER A 158 -3.90 -7.70 11.60
C SER A 158 -4.84 -6.68 10.96
N LEU A 159 -4.36 -5.47 10.68
CA LEU A 159 -5.13 -4.42 10.02
C LEU A 159 -5.51 -4.83 8.60
N ARG A 160 -4.55 -5.35 7.82
CA ARG A 160 -4.81 -5.84 6.47
C ARG A 160 -5.84 -6.97 6.46
N LEU A 161 -5.72 -7.94 7.37
CA LEU A 161 -6.67 -9.05 7.50
C LEU A 161 -8.07 -8.56 7.88
N GLN A 162 -8.17 -7.56 8.76
CA GLN A 162 -9.45 -6.91 9.06
C GLN A 162 -10.04 -6.24 7.81
N CYS A 163 -9.27 -5.43 7.08
CA CYS A 163 -9.71 -4.84 5.83
C CYS A 163 -10.20 -5.93 4.85
N PHE A 164 -9.47 -7.02 4.70
CA PHE A 164 -9.87 -8.08 3.77
C PHE A 164 -11.15 -8.77 4.22
N ARG A 165 -11.32 -9.02 5.52
CA ARG A 165 -12.54 -9.62 6.07
C ARG A 165 -13.81 -8.82 5.76
N TYR A 166 -13.75 -7.49 5.74
CA TYR A 166 -14.93 -6.63 5.50
C TYR A 166 -15.25 -6.43 4.02
N HIS A 167 -14.30 -6.67 3.12
CA HIS A 167 -14.42 -6.26 1.71
C HIS A 167 -14.17 -7.38 0.69
N SER A 168 -13.89 -8.62 1.13
CA SER A 168 -13.66 -9.80 0.28
C SER A 168 -14.82 -10.79 0.25
#